data_AF-A0A5S5AJ45-F1
#
_entry.id   AF-A0A5S5AJ45-F1
#
_cell.length_a   1.000
_cell.length_b   1.000
_cell.length_c   1.000
_cell.angle_alpha   90.00
_cell.angle_beta   90.00
_cell.angle_gamma   90.00
#
_symmetry.space_group_name_H-M   'P 1'
#
loop_
_entity.id
_entity.type
_entity.pdbx_description
1 polymer ?
#
loop_
_entity_poly.entity_id
_entity_poly.type
_entity_poly.pdbx_seq_one_letter_code
_entity_poly.pdbx_strand_id
1 'polypeptide(L)'
;MNINRTGLEGVIKLYETAAREIERKSEKKSDKPWADKISLSSDAVELRKALELASKTGEIWEEKVALLKERIEKGTYNIEGRLIAGKMIEDFLGGKLI
;
A
#
# COMPACT_ATOMS: atom_id res chain seq x y z
N MET A 1 69.96 13.77 13.43
CA MET A 1 69.14 13.08 12.42
C MET A 1 67.98 14.01 12.09
N ASN A 2 67.97 14.67 10.93
CA ASN A 2 66.95 15.65 10.56
C ASN A 2 65.86 14.97 9.73
N ILE A 3 64.75 14.61 10.37
CA ILE A 3 63.59 14.06 9.67
C ILE A 3 62.77 15.25 9.16
N ASN A 4 62.63 15.37 7.84
CA ASN A 4 61.91 16.48 7.20
C ASN A 4 60.40 16.37 7.49
N ARG A 5 59.89 17.27 8.35
CA ARG A 5 58.52 17.27 8.86
C ARG A 5 57.44 17.46 7.77
N THR A 6 57.77 18.16 6.69
CA THR A 6 56.81 18.47 5.61
C THR A 6 56.53 17.27 4.70
N GLY A 7 57.46 16.33 4.58
CA GLY A 7 57.25 15.09 3.82
C GLY A 7 56.31 14.10 4.52
N LEU A 8 56.33 14.07 5.85
CA LEU A 8 55.49 13.19 6.67
C LEU A 8 54.00 13.57 6.59
N GLU A 9 53.70 14.88 6.53
CA GLU A 9 52.31 15.35 6.42
C GLU A 9 51.63 14.89 5.12
N GLY A 10 52.37 14.82 4.01
CA GLY A 10 51.84 14.33 2.74
C GLY A 10 51.50 12.84 2.78
N VAL A 11 52.34 12.04 3.44
CA VAL A 11 52.12 10.59 3.60
C VAL A 11 50.96 10.30 4.54
N ILE A 12 50.83 11.05 5.64
CA ILE A 12 49.71 10.91 6.57
C ILE A 12 48.38 11.22 5.86
N LYS A 13 48.32 12.32 5.09
CA LYS A 13 47.14 12.68 4.31
C LYS A 13 46.75 11.60 3.30
N LEU A 14 47.73 10.95 2.67
CA LEU A 14 47.46 9.87 1.71
C LEU A 14 46.86 8.62 2.39
N TYR A 15 47.30 8.30 3.60
CA TYR A 15 46.72 7.20 4.39
C TYR A 15 45.30 7.55 4.87
N GLU A 16 45.07 8.79 5.31
CA GLU A 16 43.74 9.26 5.72
C GLU A 16 42.73 9.28 4.57
N THR A 17 43.16 9.68 3.36
CA THR A 17 42.27 9.66 2.18
C THR A 17 41.96 8.24 1.74
N ALA A 18 42.95 7.34 1.74
CA ALA A 18 42.73 5.92 1.42
C ALA A 18 41.78 5.25 2.44
N ALA A 19 41.93 5.55 3.74
CA ALA A 19 41.03 5.04 4.78
C ALA A 19 39.59 5.54 4.59
N ARG A 20 39.40 6.84 4.30
CA ARG A 20 38.06 7.42 4.02
C ARG A 20 37.41 6.84 2.77
N GLU A 21 38.18 6.48 1.75
CA GLU A 21 37.65 5.91 0.52
C GLU A 21 37.18 4.46 0.73
N ILE A 22 37.86 3.73 1.61
CA ILE A 22 37.44 2.39 2.06
C ILE A 22 36.15 2.48 2.89
N GLU A 23 36.05 3.43 3.82
CA GLU A 23 34.84 3.68 4.63
C GLU A 23 33.63 4.12 3.77
N ARG A 24 33.84 5.01 2.79
CA ARG A 24 32.77 5.41 1.85
C ARG A 24 32.29 4.26 0.96
N LYS A 25 33.16 3.28 0.69
CA LYS A 25 32.84 2.09 -0.10
C LYS A 25 32.13 1.02 0.74
N SER A 26 32.38 0.96 2.06
CA SER A 26 31.63 0.11 2.99
C SER A 26 30.26 0.71 3.35
N GLU A 27 30.12 2.04 3.50
CA GLU A 27 28.82 2.69 3.73
C GLU A 27 27.84 2.60 2.55
N LYS A 28 28.35 2.55 1.31
CA LYS A 28 27.51 2.35 0.11
C LYS A 28 26.98 0.92 -0.04
N LYS A 29 27.52 -0.04 0.71
CA LYS A 29 26.93 -1.37 0.90
C LYS A 29 26.11 -1.38 2.19
N SER A 30 25.15 -0.47 2.29
CA SER A 30 23.99 -0.76 3.13
C SER A 30 23.24 -1.90 2.45
N ASP A 31 23.49 -3.11 2.94
CA ASP A 31 22.68 -4.27 2.64
C ASP A 31 21.22 -3.92 2.97
N LYS A 32 20.46 -3.50 1.95
CA LYS A 32 19.01 -3.51 2.07
C LYS A 32 18.65 -4.98 2.22
N PRO A 33 18.06 -5.41 3.36
CA PRO A 33 17.50 -6.74 3.42
C PRO A 33 16.49 -6.82 2.27
N TRP A 34 16.66 -7.82 1.41
CA TRP A 34 15.68 -8.14 0.38
C TRP A 34 14.43 -8.59 1.12
N ALA A 35 13.57 -7.63 1.46
CA ALA A 35 12.29 -7.89 2.08
C ALA A 35 11.33 -8.27 0.96
N ASP A 36 10.71 -9.43 1.09
CA ASP A 36 9.66 -9.86 0.17
C ASP A 36 8.58 -8.78 0.12
N LYS A 37 8.31 -8.28 -1.08
CA LYS A 37 7.34 -7.22 -1.32
C LYS A 37 6.13 -7.81 -2.03
N ILE A 38 5.00 -7.81 -1.33
CA ILE A 38 3.69 -8.11 -1.93
C ILE A 38 3.15 -6.81 -2.53
N SER A 39 2.84 -6.82 -3.83
CA SER A 39 2.16 -5.73 -4.51
C SER A 39 0.98 -6.25 -5.32
N LEU A 40 -0.11 -5.49 -5.33
CA LEU A 40 -1.25 -5.75 -6.22
C LEU A 40 -0.81 -5.60 -7.69
N SER A 41 -1.45 -6.35 -8.59
CA SER A 41 -1.26 -6.17 -10.03
C SER A 41 -1.68 -4.76 -10.46
N SER A 42 -1.05 -4.24 -11.52
CA SER A 42 -1.44 -2.96 -12.15
C SER A 42 -2.93 -2.91 -12.44
N ASP A 43 -3.45 -4.01 -13.00
CA ASP A 43 -4.82 -4.12 -13.48
C ASP A 43 -5.82 -4.06 -12.32
N ALA A 44 -5.51 -4.69 -11.19
CA ALA A 44 -6.35 -4.63 -10.00
C ALA A 44 -6.41 -3.21 -9.41
N VAL A 45 -5.30 -2.48 -9.45
CA VAL A 45 -5.23 -1.09 -8.99
C VAL A 45 -6.04 -0.17 -9.91
N GLU A 46 -5.97 -0.38 -11.22
CA GLU A 46 -6.73 0.38 -12.21
C GLU A 46 -8.23 0.11 -12.10
N LEU A 47 -8.63 -1.16 -11.97
CA LEU A 47 -10.02 -1.56 -11.75
C LEU A 47 -10.59 -0.92 -10.48
N ARG A 48 -9.83 -0.91 -9.38
CA ARG A 48 -10.27 -0.29 -8.12
C ARG A 48 -10.50 1.21 -8.27
N LYS A 49 -9.60 1.92 -8.96
CA LYS A 49 -9.76 3.36 -9.23
C LYS A 49 -10.98 3.63 -10.10
N ALA A 50 -11.19 2.84 -11.14
CA ALA A 50 -12.35 2.96 -12.01
C ALA A 50 -13.67 2.72 -11.23
N LEU A 51 -13.68 1.70 -10.36
CA LEU A 51 -14.82 1.40 -9.49
C LEU A 51 -15.08 2.52 -8.46
N GLU A 52 -14.04 3.08 -7.85
CA GLU A 52 -14.16 4.23 -6.92
C GLU A 52 -14.75 5.46 -7.63
N LEU A 53 -14.36 5.73 -8.88
CA LEU A 53 -14.91 6.82 -9.68
C LEU A 53 -16.36 6.55 -10.08
N ALA A 54 -16.68 5.33 -10.50
CA ALA A 54 -18.05 4.92 -10.82
C ALA A 54 -18.96 4.94 -9.58
N SER A 55 -18.43 4.63 -8.40
CA SER A 55 -19.20 4.67 -7.14
C SER A 55 -19.54 6.10 -6.69
N LYS A 56 -18.83 7.12 -7.21
CA LYS A 56 -19.10 8.54 -6.91
C LYS A 56 -20.32 9.09 -7.65
N THR A 57 -20.92 8.36 -8.59
CA THR A 57 -22.24 8.69 -9.14
C THR A 57 -23.32 8.34 -8.11
N GLY A 58 -23.31 9.07 -6.99
CA GLY A 58 -24.10 8.80 -5.79
C GLY A 58 -25.57 9.18 -5.88
N GLU A 59 -26.04 9.75 -7.00
CA GLU A 59 -27.38 10.33 -7.12
C GLU A 59 -28.51 9.33 -6.84
N ILE A 60 -28.31 8.04 -7.11
CA ILE A 60 -29.39 7.04 -6.99
C ILE A 60 -29.46 6.45 -5.55
N TRP A 61 -28.39 6.56 -4.76
CA TRP A 61 -28.34 5.88 -3.44
C TRP A 61 -29.19 6.58 -2.40
N GLU A 62 -29.11 7.90 -2.32
CA GLU A 62 -29.82 8.67 -1.30
C GLU A 62 -31.35 8.53 -1.44
N GLU A 63 -31.86 8.63 -2.67
CA GLU A 63 -33.28 8.42 -2.98
C GLU A 63 -33.73 6.99 -2.68
N LYS A 64 -32.97 5.97 -3.10
CA LYS A 64 -33.29 4.57 -2.82
C LYS A 64 -33.30 4.27 -1.32
N VAL A 65 -32.34 4.82 -0.58
CA VAL A 65 -32.25 4.65 0.88
C VAL A 65 -33.42 5.36 1.57
N ALA A 66 -33.80 6.56 1.12
CA ALA A 66 -34.95 7.28 1.67
C ALA A 66 -36.26 6.50 1.46
N LEU A 67 -36.51 5.99 0.26
CA LEU A 67 -37.69 5.16 -0.06
C LEU A 67 -37.74 3.89 0.79
N LEU A 68 -36.60 3.23 0.99
CA LEU A 68 -36.49 2.04 1.84
C LEU A 68 -36.83 2.37 3.31
N LYS A 69 -36.27 3.46 3.85
CA LYS A 69 -36.56 3.92 5.22
C LYS A 69 -38.04 4.21 5.41
N GLU A 70 -38.65 4.93 4.47
CA GLU A 70 -40.09 5.25 4.52
C GLU A 70 -40.96 3.98 4.56
N ARG A 71 -40.63 2.97 3.75
CA ARG A 71 -41.36 1.69 3.74
C ARG A 71 -41.21 0.91 5.05
N ILE A 72 -40.03 0.98 5.67
CA ILE A 72 -39.76 0.35 6.97
C ILE A 72 -40.56 1.06 8.07
N GLU A 73 -40.53 2.39 8.12
CA GLU A 73 -41.28 3.18 9.10
C GLU A 73 -42.80 2.97 8.99
N LYS A 74 -43.31 2.87 7.76
CA LYS A 74 -44.72 2.56 7.50
C LYS A 74 -45.09 1.10 7.75
N GLY A 75 -44.13 0.23 8.08
CA GLY A 75 -44.36 -1.21 8.27
C GLY A 75 -44.76 -1.96 7.00
N THR A 76 -44.56 -1.36 5.82
CA THR A 76 -44.91 -1.94 4.50
C THR A 76 -43.71 -2.60 3.81
N TYR A 77 -42.56 -2.62 4.47
CA TYR A 77 -41.39 -3.35 4.03
C TYR A 77 -41.53 -4.83 4.38
N ASN A 78 -41.89 -5.64 3.38
CA ASN A 78 -41.93 -7.10 3.49
C ASN A 78 -40.85 -7.70 2.58
N ILE A 79 -40.03 -8.60 3.12
CA ILE A 79 -38.99 -9.30 2.38
C ILE A 79 -39.18 -10.81 2.48
N GLU A 80 -38.98 -11.51 1.37
CA GLU A 80 -39.10 -12.96 1.35
C GLU A 80 -37.89 -13.62 2.01
N GLY A 81 -38.13 -14.59 2.89
CA GLY A 81 -37.05 -15.36 3.56
C GLY A 81 -36.08 -16.02 2.59
N ARG A 82 -36.55 -16.39 1.38
CA ARG A 82 -35.71 -16.92 0.30
C ARG A 82 -34.62 -15.93 -0.13
N LEU A 83 -34.95 -14.64 -0.24
CA LEU A 83 -34.01 -13.60 -0.65
C LEU A 83 -32.91 -13.42 0.40
N ILE A 84 -33.28 -13.48 1.68
CA ILE A 84 -32.33 -13.41 2.80
C ILE A 84 -31.37 -14.61 2.74
N ALA A 85 -31.90 -15.83 2.64
CA ALA A 85 -31.08 -17.04 2.56
C ALA A 85 -30.16 -17.04 1.32
N GLY A 86 -30.67 -16.58 0.17
CA GLY A 86 -29.87 -16.44 -1.04
C GLY A 86 -28.69 -15.49 -0.84
N LYS A 87 -28.93 -14.31 -0.24
CA LYS A 87 -27.88 -13.33 0.03
C LYS A 87 -26.84 -13.84 1.03
N MET A 88 -27.26 -14.54 2.07
CA MET A 88 -26.35 -15.17 3.04
C MET A 88 -25.39 -16.17 2.38
N ILE A 89 -25.90 -17.00 1.47
CA ILE A 89 -25.08 -17.99 0.75
C ILE A 89 -24.15 -17.29 -0.24
N GLU A 90 -24.65 -16.29 -0.96
CA GLU A 90 -23.85 -15.49 -1.88
C GLU A 90 -22.66 -14.82 -1.19
N ASP A 91 -22.89 -14.18 -0.04
CA ASP A 91 -21.84 -13.50 0.72
C ASP A 91 -20.83 -14.51 1.29
N PHE A 92 -21.30 -15.67 1.78
CA PHE A 92 -20.44 -16.74 2.27
C PHE A 92 -19.52 -17.32 1.17
N LEU A 93 -20.02 -17.47 -0.05
CA LEU A 93 -19.25 -17.99 -1.18
C LEU A 93 -18.35 -16.91 -1.81
N GLY A 94 -18.83 -15.67 -1.91
CA GLY A 94 -18.09 -14.53 -2.46
C GLY A 94 -16.96 -14.06 -1.55
N GLY A 95 -17.12 -14.16 -0.23
CA GLY A 95 -16.08 -13.83 0.76
C GLY A 95 -14.87 -14.78 0.76
N LYS A 96 -14.91 -15.88 -0.01
CA LYS A 96 -13.82 -16.86 -0.12
C LYS A 96 -12.92 -16.65 -1.35
N LEU A 97 -13.23 -15.66 -2.18
CA LEU A 97 -12.53 -15.38 -3.46
C LEU A 97 -11.73 -14.07 -3.47
N ILE A 98 -11.44 -13.50 -2.30
CA ILE A 98 -10.55 -12.34 -2.13
C ILE A 98 -9.49 -12.66 -1.09
#